data_AF-A0A958M1D0-F1
#
_entry.id   AF-A0A958M1D0-F1
#
_cell.length_a   1.000
_cell.length_b   1.000
_cell.length_c   1.000
_cell.angle_alpha   90.00
_cell.angle_beta   90.00
_cell.angle_gamma   90.00
#
_symmetry.space_group_name_H-M   'P 1'
#
loop_
_entity.id
_entity.type
_entity.pdbx_description
1 polymer ?
#
loop_
_entity_poly.entity_id
_entity_poly.type
_entity_poly.pdbx_seq_one_letter_code
_entity_poly.pdbx_strand_id
1 'polypeptide(L)'
;MTQIRTTFINIYTLGLCLFCSFHFYAQINEQATERLNRFMQESCQTTYEEIAPEVTSKILKYPVYYITRETKNMYGRKEHASSRFIVIDTGDHVKTFEPIKTNTNLPELYGYIQQDFLLNQQSAPEFEALLDVIYPIESWKPDKREFFLKDGKWYFLRDAYFRTKQGFEVSVDMDGKITGIRYKMKWDENEES
;
A
#
# COMPACT_ATOMS: atom_id res chain seq x y z
N MET A 1 4.28 47.92 -68.50
CA MET A 1 5.12 47.48 -67.36
C MET A 1 4.62 48.20 -66.11
N THR A 2 4.19 47.62 -65.01
CA THR A 2 3.88 46.22 -64.62
C THR A 2 3.03 46.34 -63.35
N GLN A 3 1.91 45.62 -63.28
CA GLN A 3 1.08 45.45 -62.07
C GLN A 3 1.87 44.75 -60.97
N ILE A 4 2.06 45.35 -59.78
CA ILE A 4 2.26 44.58 -58.53
C ILE A 4 1.72 45.43 -57.37
N ARG A 5 0.40 45.34 -57.11
CA ARG A 5 -0.21 45.97 -55.94
C ARG A 5 -1.35 45.11 -55.41
N THR A 6 -1.06 43.94 -54.84
CA THR A 6 -1.99 43.12 -54.00
C THR A 6 -1.39 41.77 -53.59
N THR A 7 -0.33 41.73 -52.77
CA THR A 7 0.14 40.43 -52.22
C THR A 7 0.80 40.49 -50.83
N PHE A 8 0.67 41.59 -50.09
CA PHE A 8 1.33 41.72 -48.77
C PHE A 8 0.39 41.81 -47.57
N ILE A 9 -0.94 41.82 -47.76
CA ILE A 9 -1.91 41.91 -46.65
C ILE A 9 -2.38 40.52 -46.14
N ASN A 10 -2.21 39.45 -46.92
CA ASN A 10 -2.79 38.14 -46.58
C ASN A 10 -1.91 37.22 -45.70
N ILE A 11 -0.65 37.57 -45.43
CA ILE A 11 0.25 36.67 -44.66
C ILE A 11 0.19 36.97 -43.15
N TYR A 12 -0.13 38.20 -42.73
CA TYR A 12 -0.24 38.54 -41.31
C TYR A 12 -1.57 38.09 -40.66
N THR A 13 -2.66 37.98 -41.44
CA THR A 13 -3.97 37.55 -40.93
C THR A 13 -4.05 36.05 -40.67
N LEU A 14 -3.35 35.21 -41.45
CA LEU A 14 -3.29 33.76 -41.19
C LEU A 14 -2.44 33.39 -39.96
N GLY A 15 -1.38 34.14 -39.68
CA GLY A 15 -0.52 33.92 -38.51
C GLY A 15 -1.21 34.22 -37.17
N LEU A 16 -2.03 35.28 -37.11
CA LEU A 16 -2.79 35.64 -35.89
C LEU A 16 -3.89 34.61 -35.57
N CYS A 17 -4.55 34.05 -36.58
CA CYS A 17 -5.60 33.05 -36.35
C CYS A 17 -5.07 31.72 -35.78
N LEU A 18 -3.83 31.33 -36.13
CA LEU A 18 -3.19 30.13 -35.60
C LEU A 18 -2.74 30.31 -34.14
N PHE A 19 -2.17 31.46 -33.75
CA PHE A 19 -1.79 31.69 -32.35
C PHE A 19 -2.98 31.83 -31.38
N CYS A 20 -4.10 32.42 -31.83
CA CYS A 20 -5.32 32.52 -31.02
C CYS A 20 -5.99 31.15 -30.79
N SER A 21 -5.93 30.25 -31.78
CA SER A 21 -6.53 28.91 -31.65
C SER A 21 -5.76 28.05 -30.65
N PHE A 22 -4.42 28.10 -30.62
CA PHE A 22 -3.63 27.37 -29.61
C PHE A 22 -3.89 27.85 -28.18
N HIS A 23 -4.02 29.16 -27.95
CA HIS A 23 -4.37 29.69 -26.63
C HIS A 23 -5.78 29.28 -26.19
N PHE A 24 -6.74 29.25 -27.13
CA PHE A 24 -8.11 28.84 -26.82
C PHE A 24 -8.21 27.35 -26.49
N TYR A 25 -7.51 26.47 -27.22
CA TYR A 25 -7.47 25.04 -26.91
C TYR A 25 -6.76 24.73 -25.59
N ALA A 26 -5.64 25.41 -25.29
CA ALA A 26 -4.95 25.26 -24.00
C ALA A 26 -5.84 25.72 -22.84
N GLN A 27 -6.54 26.85 -22.98
CA GLN A 27 -7.46 27.38 -21.98
C GLN A 27 -8.69 26.49 -21.78
N ILE A 28 -9.26 25.93 -22.85
CA ILE A 28 -10.35 24.93 -22.76
C ILE A 28 -9.88 23.68 -22.01
N ASN A 29 -8.64 23.25 -22.25
CA ASN A 29 -8.07 22.08 -21.60
C ASN A 29 -7.86 22.33 -20.10
N GLU A 30 -7.25 23.46 -19.71
CA GLU A 30 -7.08 23.84 -18.31
C GLU A 30 -8.42 23.95 -17.57
N GLN A 31 -9.41 24.63 -18.19
CA GLN A 31 -10.73 24.78 -17.58
C GLN A 31 -11.48 23.44 -17.47
N ALA A 32 -11.28 22.51 -18.42
CA ALA A 32 -11.81 21.16 -18.33
C ALA A 32 -11.13 20.37 -17.20
N THR A 33 -9.80 20.42 -17.10
CA THR A 33 -9.03 19.79 -16.03
C THR A 33 -9.46 20.28 -14.65
N GLU A 34 -9.67 21.59 -14.46
CA GLU A 34 -10.18 22.14 -13.21
C GLU A 34 -11.56 21.59 -12.83
N ARG A 35 -12.50 21.53 -13.80
CA ARG A 35 -13.83 20.96 -13.55
C ARG A 35 -13.76 19.48 -13.19
N LEU A 36 -12.91 18.71 -13.86
CA LEU A 36 -12.70 17.28 -13.59
C LEU A 36 -12.05 17.06 -12.22
N ASN A 37 -11.03 17.83 -11.86
CA ASN A 37 -10.37 17.76 -10.56
C ASN A 37 -11.34 18.13 -9.43
N ARG A 38 -12.15 19.17 -9.62
CA ARG A 38 -13.21 19.55 -8.66
C ARG A 38 -14.20 18.41 -8.46
N PHE A 39 -14.70 17.82 -9.55
CA PHE A 39 -15.60 16.67 -9.46
C PHE A 39 -14.96 15.51 -8.67
N MET A 40 -13.68 15.22 -8.90
CA MET A 40 -12.96 14.18 -8.16
C MET A 40 -12.80 14.52 -6.67
N GLN A 41 -12.52 15.77 -6.32
CA GLN A 41 -12.42 16.22 -4.93
C GLN A 41 -13.77 16.17 -4.20
N GLU A 42 -14.86 16.54 -4.88
CA GLU A 42 -16.22 16.50 -4.31
C GLU A 42 -16.75 15.06 -4.21
N SER A 43 -16.35 14.18 -5.12
CA SER A 43 -16.83 12.80 -5.20
C SER A 43 -15.98 11.81 -4.42
N CYS A 44 -14.73 12.15 -4.07
CA CYS A 44 -13.85 11.29 -3.29
C CYS A 44 -13.59 11.88 -1.90
N GLN A 45 -13.79 11.07 -0.87
CA GLN A 45 -13.37 11.38 0.49
C GLN A 45 -12.23 10.42 0.87
N THR A 46 -11.12 10.98 1.36
CA THR A 46 -10.00 10.17 1.87
C THR A 46 -9.83 10.45 3.35
N THR A 47 -9.77 9.39 4.15
CA THR A 47 -9.50 9.47 5.60
C THR A 47 -8.27 8.64 5.94
N TYR A 48 -7.63 9.04 7.04
CA TYR A 48 -6.42 8.42 7.57
C TYR A 48 -6.65 8.12 9.04
N GLU A 49 -6.42 6.88 9.45
CA GLU A 49 -6.61 6.43 10.83
C GLU A 49 -5.40 5.59 11.25
N GLU A 50 -4.77 5.93 12.36
CA GLU A 50 -3.67 5.14 12.90
C GLU A 50 -4.19 3.81 13.44
N ILE A 51 -3.55 2.70 13.07
CA ILE A 51 -4.05 1.36 13.35
C ILE A 51 -3.40 0.80 14.60
N ALA A 52 -4.24 0.51 15.61
CA ALA A 52 -3.87 -0.20 16.84
C ALA A 52 -2.51 0.26 17.41
N PRO A 53 -2.34 1.56 17.71
CA PRO A 53 -1.06 2.11 18.17
C PRO A 53 -0.52 1.36 19.40
N GLU A 54 -1.39 0.85 20.26
CA GLU A 54 -1.04 0.04 21.44
C GLU A 54 -0.36 -1.30 21.12
N VAL A 55 -0.51 -1.81 19.91
CA VAL A 55 0.16 -3.03 19.41
C VAL A 55 1.34 -2.64 18.51
N THR A 56 1.12 -1.76 17.54
CA THR A 56 2.12 -1.45 16.51
C THR A 56 3.32 -0.69 17.10
N SER A 57 3.11 0.26 18.01
CA SER A 57 4.19 1.06 18.61
C SER A 57 5.06 0.31 19.61
N LYS A 58 4.72 -0.93 19.98
CA LYS A 58 5.60 -1.79 20.80
C LYS A 58 6.67 -2.51 19.98
N ILE A 59 6.43 -2.68 18.68
CA ILE A 59 7.21 -3.56 17.82
C ILE A 59 7.77 -2.82 16.61
N LEU A 60 7.04 -1.87 16.04
CA LEU A 60 7.45 -1.08 14.88
C LEU A 60 8.03 0.28 15.29
N LYS A 61 9.05 0.75 14.57
CA LYS A 61 9.65 2.09 14.73
C LYS A 61 8.71 3.21 14.28
N TYR A 62 7.74 2.89 13.43
CA TYR A 62 6.97 3.84 12.65
C TYR A 62 5.47 3.57 12.79
N PRO A 63 4.63 4.61 12.80
CA PRO A 63 3.18 4.45 12.86
C PRO A 63 2.62 3.83 11.57
N VAL A 64 1.52 3.10 11.74
CA VAL A 64 0.80 2.40 10.67
C VAL A 64 -0.58 3.00 10.52
N TYR A 65 -1.02 3.23 9.28
CA TYR A 65 -2.30 3.88 8.98
C TYR A 65 -3.17 3.06 8.04
N TYR A 66 -4.49 3.13 8.26
CA TYR A 66 -5.49 2.83 7.25
C TYR A 66 -5.76 4.10 6.43
N ILE A 67 -5.59 3.99 5.12
CA ILE A 67 -6.11 4.97 4.17
C ILE A 67 -7.44 4.41 3.65
N THR A 68 -8.55 5.09 3.96
CA THR A 68 -9.86 4.76 3.36
C THR A 68 -10.18 5.80 2.31
N ARG A 69 -10.42 5.35 1.07
CA ARG A 69 -10.92 6.18 -0.02
C ARG A 69 -12.34 5.78 -0.34
N GLU A 70 -13.28 6.65 -0.03
CA GLU A 70 -14.68 6.52 -0.43
C GLU A 70 -14.92 7.30 -1.70
N THR A 71 -15.63 6.70 -2.64
CA THR A 71 -16.08 7.37 -3.86
C THR A 71 -17.61 7.34 -3.93
N LYS A 72 -18.19 8.51 -4.14
CA LYS A 72 -19.62 8.79 -4.22
C LYS A 72 -19.99 9.09 -5.67
N ASN A 73 -21.29 9.09 -5.98
CA ASN A 73 -21.85 9.52 -7.26
C ASN A 73 -21.37 8.72 -8.49
N MET A 74 -20.96 7.45 -8.31
CA MET A 74 -20.68 6.58 -9.44
C MET A 74 -21.98 6.22 -10.16
N TYR A 75 -22.09 6.56 -11.44
CA TYR A 75 -23.21 6.21 -12.32
C TYR A 75 -24.61 6.62 -11.78
N GLY A 76 -24.69 7.71 -11.01
CA GLY A 76 -25.96 8.19 -10.45
C GLY A 76 -26.58 7.27 -9.40
N ARG A 77 -25.83 6.27 -8.89
CA ARG A 77 -26.27 5.41 -7.80
C ARG A 77 -25.87 5.99 -6.45
N LYS A 78 -26.66 5.69 -5.41
CA LYS A 78 -26.33 5.98 -4.00
C LYS A 78 -25.28 5.02 -3.42
N GLU A 79 -24.74 4.12 -4.23
CA GLU A 79 -23.75 3.14 -3.78
C GLU A 79 -22.41 3.85 -3.52
N HIS A 80 -21.76 3.47 -2.42
CA HIS A 80 -20.44 3.94 -2.03
C HIS A 80 -19.41 2.86 -2.37
N ALA A 81 -18.44 3.18 -3.21
CA ALA A 81 -17.27 2.33 -3.38
C ALA A 81 -16.21 2.76 -2.34
N SER A 82 -15.79 1.84 -1.47
CA SER A 82 -14.75 2.09 -0.48
C SER A 82 -13.54 1.20 -0.78
N SER A 83 -12.36 1.80 -0.83
CA SER A 83 -11.08 1.10 -0.92
C SER A 83 -10.27 1.39 0.33
N ARG A 84 -9.65 0.36 0.92
CA ARG A 84 -8.81 0.48 2.11
C ARG A 84 -7.39 0.01 1.81
N PHE A 85 -6.42 0.73 2.34
CA PHE A 85 -5.00 0.43 2.19
C PHE A 85 -4.32 0.52 3.55
N ILE A 86 -3.44 -0.43 3.85
CA ILE A 86 -2.56 -0.36 5.02
C ILE A 86 -1.22 0.19 4.55
N VAL A 87 -0.74 1.22 5.24
CA VAL A 87 0.54 1.87 4.95
C VAL A 87 1.33 2.12 6.23
N ILE A 88 2.64 2.24 6.10
CA ILE A 88 3.56 2.65 7.16
C ILE A 88 4.16 4.01 6.81
N ASP A 89 4.17 4.93 7.77
CA ASP A 89 4.74 6.28 7.59
C ASP A 89 6.12 6.35 8.24
N THR A 90 7.15 6.39 7.41
CA THR A 90 8.55 6.46 7.86
C THR A 90 9.03 7.87 8.20
N GLY A 91 8.14 8.87 8.17
CA GLY A 91 8.44 10.29 8.34
C GLY A 91 8.86 10.97 7.03
N ASP A 92 9.70 10.30 6.24
CA ASP A 92 10.11 10.79 4.91
C ASP A 92 9.18 10.30 3.80
N HIS A 93 8.66 9.08 3.95
CA HIS A 93 7.86 8.39 2.94
C HIS A 93 6.75 7.55 3.56
N VAL A 94 5.60 7.52 2.90
CA VAL A 94 4.54 6.55 3.14
C VAL A 94 4.73 5.36 2.20
N LYS A 95 4.77 4.15 2.76
CA LYS A 95 5.00 2.91 2.01
C LYS A 95 3.92 1.87 2.30
N THR A 96 3.69 0.97 1.34
CA THR A 96 2.93 -0.27 1.58
C THR A 96 3.87 -1.34 2.11
N PHE A 97 3.34 -2.26 2.92
CA PHE A 97 4.07 -3.48 3.26
C PHE A 97 4.30 -4.37 2.03
N GLU A 98 5.33 -5.21 2.11
CA GLU A 98 5.76 -6.09 1.02
C GLU A 98 4.65 -7.08 0.65
N PRO A 99 4.28 -7.22 -0.64
CA PRO A 99 3.22 -8.11 -1.05
C PRO A 99 3.64 -9.58 -0.97
N ILE A 100 2.80 -10.40 -0.34
CA ILE A 100 3.01 -11.83 -0.18
C ILE A 100 2.29 -12.57 -1.32
N LYS A 101 3.05 -13.17 -2.24
CA LYS A 101 2.52 -13.97 -3.36
C LYS A 101 3.08 -15.39 -3.40
N THR A 102 4.30 -15.57 -2.90
CA THR A 102 5.05 -16.82 -2.89
C THR A 102 5.81 -16.94 -1.57
N ASN A 103 6.80 -17.83 -1.49
CA ASN A 103 7.85 -17.66 -0.51
C ASN A 103 8.52 -16.30 -0.76
N THR A 104 8.51 -15.43 0.24
CA THR A 104 8.90 -14.03 0.10
C THR A 104 9.74 -13.63 1.31
N ASN A 105 10.98 -13.16 1.09
CA ASN A 105 11.74 -12.51 2.14
C ASN A 105 11.14 -11.13 2.39
N LEU A 106 11.16 -10.69 3.66
CA LEU A 106 10.51 -9.45 4.09
C LEU A 106 11.54 -8.48 4.75
N PRO A 107 12.59 -8.06 4.02
CA PRO A 107 13.61 -7.16 4.54
C PRO A 107 13.07 -5.78 4.92
N GLU A 108 12.01 -5.28 4.28
CA GLU A 108 11.43 -3.99 4.66
C GLU A 108 10.71 -4.11 6.00
N LEU A 109 9.85 -5.12 6.16
CA LEU A 109 9.20 -5.37 7.44
C LEU A 109 10.22 -5.53 8.57
N TYR A 110 11.30 -6.29 8.32
CA TYR A 110 12.40 -6.43 9.25
C TYR A 110 13.05 -5.07 9.59
N GLY A 111 13.29 -4.22 8.59
CA GLY A 111 13.83 -2.87 8.78
C GLY A 111 12.96 -1.95 9.64
N TYR A 112 11.65 -2.24 9.72
CA TYR A 112 10.69 -1.48 10.51
C TYR A 112 10.60 -1.93 11.98
N ILE A 113 11.16 -3.09 12.37
CA ILE A 113 11.13 -3.58 13.76
C ILE A 113 12.04 -2.75 14.67
N GLN A 114 11.54 -2.32 15.83
CA GLN A 114 12.32 -1.60 16.84
C GLN A 114 13.57 -2.38 17.25
N GLN A 115 14.66 -1.65 17.47
CA GLN A 115 15.98 -2.27 17.65
C GLN A 115 16.10 -3.07 18.96
N ASP A 116 15.33 -2.68 19.97
CA ASP A 116 15.24 -3.25 21.31
C ASP A 116 14.10 -4.27 21.47
N PHE A 117 13.25 -4.45 20.44
CA PHE A 117 12.25 -5.50 20.47
C PHE A 117 12.91 -6.88 20.40
N LEU A 118 12.60 -7.72 21.40
CA LEU A 118 13.05 -9.10 21.48
C LEU A 118 11.86 -10.04 21.29
N LEU A 119 11.98 -10.97 20.35
CA LEU A 119 10.97 -11.98 20.08
C LEU A 119 11.25 -13.26 20.88
N ASN A 120 10.42 -13.48 21.89
CA ASN A 120 10.46 -14.62 22.78
C ASN A 120 9.03 -15.10 23.09
N GLN A 121 8.90 -16.09 23.96
CA GLN A 121 7.59 -16.70 24.24
C GLN A 121 6.56 -15.73 24.84
N GLN A 122 7.01 -14.67 25.51
CA GLN A 122 6.15 -13.66 26.12
C GLN A 122 5.70 -12.61 25.09
N SER A 123 6.57 -12.23 24.15
CA SER A 123 6.28 -11.24 23.11
C SER A 123 5.73 -11.82 21.81
N ALA A 124 5.78 -13.14 21.61
CA ALA A 124 5.23 -13.81 20.43
C ALA A 124 3.72 -13.52 20.20
N PRO A 125 2.84 -13.51 21.23
CA PRO A 125 1.45 -13.11 21.03
C PRO A 125 1.29 -11.65 20.54
N GLU A 126 2.16 -10.74 21.00
CA GLU A 126 2.13 -9.35 20.55
C GLU A 126 2.59 -9.24 19.08
N PHE A 127 3.58 -10.06 18.69
CA PHE A 127 4.02 -10.14 17.31
C PHE A 127 2.94 -10.74 16.38
N GLU A 128 2.21 -11.75 16.84
CA GLU A 128 1.05 -12.28 16.11
C GLU A 128 -0.05 -11.22 15.93
N ALA A 129 -0.36 -10.46 16.99
CA ALA A 129 -1.31 -9.36 16.93
C ALA A 129 -0.88 -8.26 15.95
N LEU A 130 0.43 -7.96 15.90
CA LEU A 130 0.96 -7.06 14.87
C LEU A 130 0.68 -7.61 13.47
N LEU A 131 0.99 -8.87 13.21
CA LEU A 131 0.76 -9.48 11.90
C LEU A 131 -0.72 -9.47 11.50
N ASP A 132 -1.64 -9.59 12.46
CA ASP A 132 -3.09 -9.42 12.22
C ASP A 132 -3.48 -8.02 11.77
N VAL A 133 -2.76 -7.02 12.25
CA VAL A 133 -2.96 -5.62 11.83
C VAL A 133 -2.39 -5.38 10.43
N ILE A 134 -1.14 -5.77 10.19
CA ILE A 134 -0.42 -5.38 8.96
C ILE A 134 -0.62 -6.35 7.78
N TYR A 135 -1.00 -7.60 8.07
CA TYR A 135 -1.32 -8.64 7.08
C TYR A 135 -2.63 -9.34 7.45
N PRO A 136 -3.77 -8.62 7.45
CA PRO A 136 -5.03 -9.15 7.91
C PRO A 136 -5.46 -10.37 7.10
N ILE A 137 -5.97 -11.38 7.79
CA ILE A 137 -6.60 -12.55 7.18
C ILE A 137 -8.07 -12.22 6.98
N GLU A 138 -8.62 -12.65 5.84
CA GLU A 138 -10.04 -12.52 5.55
C GLU A 138 -10.91 -13.20 6.61
N SER A 139 -11.95 -12.50 7.08
CA SER A 139 -12.79 -12.95 8.20
C SER A 139 -13.57 -14.25 7.95
N TRP A 140 -13.75 -14.64 6.70
CA TRP A 140 -14.41 -15.89 6.31
C TRP A 140 -13.50 -17.12 6.42
N LYS A 141 -12.18 -16.94 6.57
CA LYS A 141 -11.26 -18.07 6.72
C LYS A 141 -11.32 -18.64 8.13
N PRO A 142 -11.23 -19.97 8.29
CA PRO A 142 -11.19 -20.58 9.61
C PRO A 142 -9.95 -20.12 10.37
N ASP A 143 -10.13 -19.77 11.64
CA ASP A 143 -9.01 -19.38 12.51
C ASP A 143 -8.12 -20.59 12.79
N LYS A 144 -6.94 -20.58 12.16
CA LYS A 144 -5.91 -21.60 12.29
C LYS A 144 -4.57 -20.98 12.71
N ARG A 145 -4.66 -19.82 13.36
CA ARG A 145 -3.50 -19.14 13.91
C ARG A 145 -2.85 -19.99 14.99
N GLU A 146 -1.55 -20.16 14.88
CA GLU A 146 -0.73 -20.94 15.78
C GLU A 146 0.69 -20.40 15.66
N PHE A 147 1.39 -20.25 16.77
CA PHE A 147 2.79 -19.90 16.75
C PHE A 147 3.64 -20.79 17.66
N PHE A 148 4.87 -21.05 17.24
CA PHE A 148 5.81 -21.90 17.96
C PHE A 148 7.26 -21.57 17.59
N LEU A 149 8.18 -21.95 18.49
CA LEU A 149 9.63 -21.81 18.31
C LEU A 149 10.24 -23.17 17.97
N LYS A 150 10.99 -23.26 16.87
CA LYS A 150 11.77 -24.45 16.49
C LYS A 150 13.05 -24.03 15.78
N ASP A 151 14.18 -24.62 16.15
CA ASP A 151 15.50 -24.40 15.54
C ASP A 151 15.92 -22.93 15.41
N GLY A 152 15.71 -22.13 16.48
CA GLY A 152 16.06 -20.71 16.50
C GLY A 152 15.14 -19.82 15.65
N LYS A 153 13.97 -20.33 15.28
CA LYS A 153 13.00 -19.63 14.44
C LYS A 153 11.61 -19.68 15.04
N TRP A 154 10.97 -18.52 15.09
CA TRP A 154 9.56 -18.41 15.37
C TRP A 154 8.76 -18.59 14.11
N TYR A 155 7.67 -19.33 14.24
CA TYR A 155 6.74 -19.60 13.16
C TYR A 155 5.38 -19.09 13.55
N PHE A 156 4.76 -18.28 12.71
CA PHE A 156 3.42 -17.72 12.90
C PHE A 156 2.55 -18.18 11.75
N LEU A 157 1.77 -19.23 11.98
CA LEU A 157 0.88 -19.82 11.00
C LEU A 157 -0.34 -18.93 10.80
N ARG A 158 -0.71 -18.74 9.54
CA ARG A 158 -1.76 -17.82 9.10
C ARG A 158 -2.86 -18.52 8.32
N ASP A 159 -2.50 -19.59 7.61
CA ASP A 159 -3.43 -20.36 6.80
C ASP A 159 -2.98 -21.82 6.69
N ALA A 160 -3.91 -22.69 6.33
CA ALA A 160 -3.64 -24.08 5.98
C ALA A 160 -4.39 -24.43 4.69
N TYR A 161 -3.66 -24.48 3.57
CA TYR A 161 -4.20 -24.84 2.26
C TYR A 161 -3.86 -26.30 1.95
N PHE A 162 -4.89 -27.14 1.73
CA PHE A 162 -4.77 -28.51 1.21
C PHE A 162 -3.71 -29.40 1.89
N ARG A 163 -3.46 -29.21 3.20
CA ARG A 163 -2.48 -29.88 4.09
C ARG A 163 -1.12 -29.18 4.28
N THR A 164 -0.87 -28.07 3.60
CA THR A 164 0.34 -27.26 3.82
C THR A 164 0.03 -26.06 4.71
N LYS A 165 0.75 -25.95 5.83
CA LYS A 165 0.73 -24.77 6.71
C LYS A 165 1.47 -23.62 6.02
N GLN A 166 0.97 -22.40 6.16
CA GLN A 166 1.56 -21.18 5.59
C GLN A 166 1.64 -20.10 6.65
N GLY A 167 2.65 -19.25 6.56
CA GLY A 167 2.82 -18.19 7.55
C GLY A 167 4.20 -17.55 7.53
N PHE A 168 4.48 -16.80 8.59
CA PHE A 168 5.75 -16.10 8.77
C PHE A 168 6.76 -17.00 9.48
N GLU A 169 7.98 -17.05 8.94
CA GLU A 169 9.16 -17.56 9.62
C GLU A 169 10.03 -16.36 10.02
N VAL A 170 10.30 -16.25 11.31
CA VAL A 170 11.09 -15.18 11.90
C VAL A 170 12.32 -15.81 12.54
N SER A 171 13.49 -15.53 11.98
CA SER A 171 14.76 -15.98 12.55
C SER A 171 15.18 -15.06 13.69
N VAL A 172 15.64 -15.64 14.79
CA VAL A 172 16.13 -14.91 15.97
C VAL A 172 17.52 -15.39 16.36
N ASP A 173 18.30 -14.53 17.01
CA ASP A 173 19.53 -14.94 17.68
C ASP A 173 19.24 -15.53 19.08
N MET A 174 20.30 -15.84 19.84
CA MET A 174 20.20 -16.44 21.17
C MET A 174 19.50 -15.53 22.19
N ASP A 175 19.50 -14.21 21.97
CA ASP A 175 18.87 -13.22 22.84
C ASP A 175 17.43 -12.90 22.40
N GLY A 176 16.94 -13.56 21.35
CA GLY A 176 15.61 -13.34 20.78
C GLY A 176 15.55 -12.15 19.82
N LYS A 177 16.68 -11.54 19.46
CA LYS A 177 16.68 -10.43 18.50
C LYS A 177 16.36 -10.96 17.11
N ILE A 178 15.43 -10.31 16.42
CA ILE A 178 15.06 -10.68 15.06
C ILE A 178 16.26 -10.43 14.12
N THR A 179 16.61 -11.45 13.34
CA THR A 179 17.69 -11.40 12.33
C THR A 179 17.17 -11.56 10.90
N GLY A 180 15.91 -11.98 10.73
CA GLY A 180 15.27 -12.03 9.43
C GLY A 180 13.80 -12.41 9.52
N ILE A 181 13.02 -11.96 8.54
CA ILE A 181 11.61 -12.29 8.41
C ILE A 181 11.35 -12.76 6.98
N ARG A 182 10.60 -13.84 6.83
CA ARG A 182 10.10 -14.31 5.53
C ARG A 182 8.72 -14.92 5.67
N TYR A 183 7.98 -14.98 4.57
CA TYR A 183 6.75 -15.73 4.45
C TYR A 183 7.00 -17.06 3.73
N LYS A 184 6.44 -18.17 4.22
CA LYS A 184 6.43 -19.48 3.56
C LYS A 184 5.00 -19.86 3.14
N MET A 185 4.83 -20.19 1.85
CA MET A 185 3.57 -20.66 1.25
C MET A 185 3.35 -22.16 1.36
N LYS A 186 4.41 -22.93 1.58
CA LYS A 186 4.30 -24.37 1.84
C LYS A 186 5.29 -24.73 2.91
N TRP A 187 4.74 -25.26 3.99
CA TRP A 187 5.50 -26.03 4.94
C TRP A 187 5.38 -27.50 4.56
N ASP A 188 6.48 -28.11 4.15
CA ASP A 188 6.53 -29.55 4.06
C ASP A 188 6.87 -30.08 5.46
N GLU A 189 5.93 -30.80 6.09
CA GLU A 189 6.16 -31.50 7.36
C GLU A 189 7.34 -32.50 7.26
N ASN A 190 7.78 -32.83 6.05
CA ASN A 190 8.90 -33.72 5.74
C ASN A 190 10.29 -33.03 5.69
N GLU A 191 10.42 -31.73 6.04
CA GLU A 191 11.73 -31.15 6.40
C GLU A 191 12.22 -31.66 7.79
N GLU A 192 11.58 -32.70 8.33
CA GLU A 192 12.03 -33.56 9.43
C GLU A 192 12.92 -34.68 8.91
N SER A 193 14.21 -34.40 8.68
CA SER A 193 15.25 -35.45 8.61
C SER A 193 16.54 -35.01 9.28
#